data_AF-A0A550C8Q4-F1
#
_entry.id   AF-A0A550C8Q4-F1
#
_cell.length_a   1.000
_cell.length_b   1.000
_cell.length_c   1.000
_cell.angle_alpha   90.00
_cell.angle_beta   90.00
_cell.angle_gamma   90.00
#
_symmetry.space_group_name_H-M   'P 1'
#
loop_
_entity.id
_entity.type
_entity.pdbx_description
1 polymer ?
#
loop_
_entity_poly.entity_id
_entity_poly.type
_entity_poly.pdbx_seq_one_letter_code
_entity_poly.pdbx_strand_id
1 'polypeptide(L)'
;LADWIDKRSEYLDELLRQEGRGATRECYICGSADAYYRCRDQCMGHWMQCRACILKAHQLLPLHWLEWNSETKCMRRTSLKRLGLVVQLGHRPGHACLQFKAAHSDFTVIETNGVHIVRVNFCGCGEGAPETRQQLMRNGWWPGSVKDPQTCATMTCLRQYYKLNACSKVSVYEYYRSLERLTDDTGTISIVEKRRVFTTIVRQYEHLELLKRGGRGHVNDGIRMTPAGALVGVGVLGPARLG
;
A
#
# COMPACT_ATOMS: atom_id res chain seq x y z
N LEU A 1 -27.70 11.81 19.26
CA LEU A 1 -28.50 10.72 18.66
C LEU A 1 -29.91 11.19 18.31
N ALA A 2 -30.64 11.87 19.19
CA ALA A 2 -31.98 12.41 18.92
C ALA A 2 -32.05 13.20 17.59
N ASP A 3 -31.15 14.16 17.38
CA ASP A 3 -31.13 15.01 16.16
C ASP A 3 -30.83 14.25 14.86
N TRP A 4 -30.28 13.04 14.94
CA TRP A 4 -29.92 12.23 13.77
C TRP A 4 -31.05 11.29 13.33
N ILE A 5 -31.96 10.90 14.23
CA ILE A 5 -32.97 9.88 13.97
C ILE A 5 -33.85 10.23 12.77
N ASP A 6 -34.22 11.50 12.66
CA ASP A 6 -35.08 12.02 11.57
C ASP A 6 -34.31 12.24 10.26
N LYS A 7 -32.97 12.18 10.31
CA LYS A 7 -32.06 12.36 9.16
C LYS A 7 -31.53 11.04 8.59
N ARG A 8 -31.92 9.90 9.15
CA ARG A 8 -31.41 8.59 8.72
C ARG A 8 -31.66 8.29 7.25
N SER A 9 -32.82 8.66 6.71
CA SER A 9 -33.13 8.46 5.29
C SER A 9 -32.19 9.27 4.39
N GLU A 10 -31.98 10.55 4.73
CA GLU A 10 -31.03 11.43 4.01
C GLU A 10 -29.59 10.86 4.06
N TYR A 11 -29.16 10.36 5.22
CA TYR A 11 -27.85 9.74 5.37
C TYR A 11 -27.72 8.44 4.57
N LEU A 12 -28.79 7.63 4.50
CA LEU A 12 -28.82 6.42 3.68
C LEU A 12 -28.73 6.78 2.20
N ASP A 13 -29.47 7.79 1.74
CA ASP A 13 -29.40 8.27 0.36
C ASP A 13 -27.98 8.74 -0.01
N GLU A 14 -27.31 9.47 0.90
CA GLU A 14 -25.92 9.90 0.69
C GLU A 14 -24.91 8.75 0.71
N LEU A 15 -25.14 7.70 1.53
CA LEU A 15 -24.33 6.47 1.48
C LEU A 15 -24.52 5.73 0.16
N LEU A 16 -25.77 5.55 -0.29
CA LEU A 16 -26.07 4.91 -1.57
C LEU A 16 -25.55 5.72 -2.76
N ARG A 17 -25.54 7.06 -2.66
CA ARG A 17 -24.91 7.94 -3.66
C ARG A 17 -23.41 7.66 -3.80
N GLN A 18 -22.72 7.30 -2.71
CA GLN A 18 -21.32 6.88 -2.75
C GLN A 18 -21.14 5.47 -3.34
N GLU A 19 -22.16 4.63 -3.38
CA GLU A 19 -22.10 3.30 -4.02
C GLU A 19 -22.52 3.34 -5.50
N GLY A 20 -23.30 4.35 -5.91
CA GLY A 20 -23.72 4.59 -7.29
C GLY A 20 -22.83 5.54 -8.08
N ARG A 21 -23.12 5.75 -9.38
CA ARG A 21 -22.37 6.70 -10.25
C ARG A 21 -22.56 8.18 -9.87
N GLY A 22 -23.60 8.50 -9.11
CA GLY A 22 -24.04 9.87 -8.89
C GLY A 22 -24.69 10.48 -10.14
N ALA A 23 -25.03 11.77 -10.05
CA ALA A 23 -25.76 12.49 -11.10
C ALA A 23 -24.87 12.89 -12.29
N THR A 24 -23.63 13.30 -12.02
CA THR A 24 -22.70 13.82 -13.04
C THR A 24 -22.08 12.69 -13.86
N ARG A 25 -22.17 12.79 -15.20
CA ARG A 25 -21.60 11.81 -16.15
C ARG A 25 -20.30 12.27 -16.80
N GLU A 26 -19.86 13.47 -16.48
CA GLU A 26 -18.67 14.11 -17.03
C GLU A 26 -17.49 14.06 -16.04
N CYS A 27 -16.29 14.17 -16.58
CA CYS A 27 -15.08 14.09 -15.80
C CYS A 27 -14.98 15.37 -14.98
N TYR A 28 -14.92 15.22 -13.67
CA TYR A 28 -14.86 16.35 -12.75
C TYR A 28 -13.67 17.30 -13.02
N ILE A 29 -12.60 16.82 -13.63
CA ILE A 29 -11.38 17.60 -13.88
C ILE A 29 -11.38 18.27 -15.26
N CYS A 30 -11.84 17.60 -16.31
CA CYS A 30 -11.69 18.08 -17.70
C CYS A 30 -13.00 18.18 -18.50
N GLY A 31 -14.15 17.84 -17.91
CA GLY A 31 -15.46 17.88 -18.59
C GLY A 31 -15.69 16.77 -19.63
N SER A 32 -14.74 15.85 -19.83
CA SER A 32 -14.91 14.74 -20.78
C SER A 32 -16.09 13.83 -20.38
N ALA A 33 -16.91 13.43 -21.36
CA ALA A 33 -18.00 12.47 -21.17
C ALA A 33 -17.51 11.06 -20.80
N ASP A 34 -16.21 10.75 -20.97
CA ASP A 34 -15.62 9.46 -20.65
C ASP A 34 -15.27 9.32 -19.16
N ALA A 35 -16.17 9.81 -18.29
CA ALA A 35 -16.00 9.79 -16.84
C ALA A 35 -16.49 8.47 -16.27
N TYR A 36 -15.53 7.58 -16.12
CA TYR A 36 -15.78 6.18 -15.86
C TYR A 36 -15.14 5.72 -14.56
N TYR A 37 -14.05 6.33 -14.13
CA TYR A 37 -13.33 5.86 -12.95
C TYR A 37 -13.53 6.81 -11.79
N ARG A 38 -13.63 6.26 -10.60
CA ARG A 38 -13.47 7.02 -9.36
C ARG A 38 -12.55 6.30 -8.41
N CYS A 39 -11.95 7.03 -7.48
CA CYS A 39 -11.18 6.44 -6.39
C CYS A 39 -12.11 6.09 -5.22
N ARG A 40 -11.90 4.92 -4.64
CA ARG A 40 -12.63 4.42 -3.47
C ARG A 40 -12.00 4.84 -2.14
N ASP A 41 -10.69 5.09 -2.14
CA ASP A 41 -9.92 5.31 -0.92
C ASP A 41 -9.89 6.79 -0.50
N GLN A 42 -8.72 7.31 -0.11
CA GLN A 42 -8.56 8.59 0.58
C GLN A 42 -8.75 9.84 -0.31
N CYS A 43 -9.23 9.67 -1.54
CA CYS A 43 -9.54 10.81 -2.39
C CYS A 43 -10.91 11.38 -2.02
N MET A 44 -10.95 12.68 -1.78
CA MET A 44 -12.18 13.39 -1.47
C MET A 44 -13.21 13.29 -2.60
N GLY A 45 -14.49 13.22 -2.23
CA GLY A 45 -15.62 13.49 -3.10
C GLY A 45 -16.05 12.37 -4.06
N HIS A 46 -15.27 11.28 -4.19
CA HIS A 46 -15.59 10.11 -5.03
C HIS A 46 -16.06 10.48 -6.46
N TRP A 47 -15.59 11.59 -7.00
CA TRP A 47 -16.04 12.11 -8.29
C TRP A 47 -15.59 11.23 -9.45
N MET A 48 -16.44 11.15 -10.47
CA MET A 48 -16.13 10.45 -11.71
C MET A 48 -15.07 11.21 -12.51
N GLN A 49 -14.10 10.45 -13.02
CA GLN A 49 -12.95 10.96 -13.76
C GLN A 49 -12.70 10.09 -15.00
N CYS A 50 -12.17 10.72 -16.05
CA CYS A 50 -11.66 9.98 -17.19
C CYS A 50 -10.35 9.27 -16.84
N ARG A 51 -9.97 8.29 -17.67
CA ARG A 51 -8.74 7.50 -17.48
C ARG A 51 -7.49 8.38 -17.31
N ALA A 52 -7.36 9.43 -18.12
CA ALA A 52 -6.18 10.30 -18.09
C ALA A 52 -6.09 11.09 -16.78
N CYS A 53 -7.19 11.72 -16.36
CA CYS A 53 -7.24 12.51 -15.13
C CYS A 53 -7.00 11.64 -13.89
N ILE A 54 -7.61 10.46 -13.81
CA ILE A 54 -7.44 9.60 -12.65
C ILE A 54 -6.02 9.05 -12.54
N LEU A 55 -5.39 8.67 -13.65
CA LEU A 55 -4.00 8.24 -13.66
C LEU A 55 -3.05 9.37 -13.25
N LYS A 56 -3.29 10.59 -13.73
CA LYS A 56 -2.51 11.77 -13.36
C LYS A 56 -2.64 12.08 -11.86
N ALA A 57 -3.85 12.02 -11.32
CA ALA A 57 -4.11 12.27 -9.90
C ALA A 57 -3.44 11.24 -8.98
N HIS A 58 -3.32 9.99 -9.43
CA HIS A 58 -2.79 8.89 -8.63
C HIS A 58 -1.33 8.54 -8.87
N GLN A 59 -0.56 9.38 -9.58
CA GLN A 59 0.88 9.14 -9.79
C GLN A 59 1.66 8.98 -8.47
N LEU A 60 1.24 9.69 -7.42
CA LEU A 60 1.83 9.64 -6.08
C LEU A 60 1.07 8.75 -5.10
N LEU A 61 -0.07 8.21 -5.52
CA LEU A 61 -0.96 7.38 -4.72
C LEU A 61 -1.24 6.06 -5.47
N PRO A 62 -0.19 5.29 -5.84
CA PRO A 62 -0.32 4.16 -6.76
C PRO A 62 -1.04 2.95 -6.15
N LEU A 63 -1.33 3.01 -4.84
CA LEU A 63 -1.92 1.95 -4.04
C LEU A 63 -3.39 2.27 -3.68
N HIS A 64 -4.03 3.19 -4.40
CA HIS A 64 -5.48 3.37 -4.26
C HIS A 64 -6.25 2.38 -5.13
N TRP A 65 -7.35 1.87 -4.59
CA TRP A 65 -8.38 1.14 -5.30
C TRP A 65 -9.27 2.11 -6.07
N LEU A 66 -9.53 1.73 -7.31
CA LEU A 66 -10.48 2.41 -8.15
C LEU A 66 -11.76 1.57 -8.24
N GLU A 67 -12.84 2.21 -8.65
CA GLU A 67 -14.09 1.53 -8.97
C GLU A 67 -14.50 1.91 -10.39
N TRP A 68 -14.68 0.89 -11.23
CA TRP A 68 -15.41 0.95 -12.50
C TRP A 68 -15.44 -0.39 -13.24
N ASN A 69 -16.57 -0.68 -13.89
CA ASN A 69 -16.64 -1.62 -15.00
C ASN A 69 -17.37 -0.98 -16.20
N SER A 70 -16.65 -0.75 -17.30
CA SER A 70 -17.20 -0.14 -18.53
C SER A 70 -18.20 -1.03 -19.25
N GLU A 71 -18.00 -2.34 -19.18
CA GLU A 71 -18.79 -3.33 -19.90
C GLU A 71 -20.13 -3.56 -19.19
N THR A 72 -20.08 -3.77 -17.87
CA THR A 72 -21.27 -4.08 -17.07
C THR A 72 -21.91 -2.84 -16.44
N LYS A 73 -21.37 -1.64 -16.72
CA LYS A 73 -21.81 -0.33 -16.19
C LYS A 73 -22.06 -0.33 -14.67
N CYS A 74 -21.26 -1.10 -13.92
CA CYS A 74 -21.41 -1.21 -12.47
C CYS A 74 -20.09 -0.90 -11.77
N MET A 75 -20.18 -0.51 -10.50
CA MET A 75 -19.01 -0.21 -9.67
C MET A 75 -18.35 -1.52 -9.26
N ARG A 76 -17.31 -1.91 -10.00
CA ARG A 76 -16.42 -3.00 -9.62
C ARG A 76 -15.04 -2.48 -9.32
N ARG A 77 -14.42 -3.03 -8.28
CA ARG A 77 -13.04 -2.70 -7.95
C ARG A 77 -12.12 -2.98 -9.13
N THR A 78 -11.23 -2.04 -9.39
CA THR A 78 -10.14 -2.15 -10.36
C THR A 78 -8.88 -1.51 -9.79
N SER A 79 -7.73 -1.81 -10.38
CA SER A 79 -6.43 -1.31 -9.92
C SER A 79 -5.85 -0.30 -10.89
N LEU A 80 -5.01 0.60 -10.37
CA LEU A 80 -4.24 1.53 -11.18
C LEU A 80 -3.32 0.81 -12.18
N LYS A 81 -2.77 -0.36 -11.79
CA LYS A 81 -2.02 -1.24 -12.70
C LYS A 81 -2.86 -1.66 -13.91
N ARG A 82 -4.13 -2.05 -13.72
CA ARG A 82 -5.03 -2.43 -14.82
C ARG A 82 -5.31 -1.27 -15.77
N LEU A 83 -5.39 -0.05 -15.24
CA LEU A 83 -5.50 1.16 -16.06
C LEU A 83 -4.17 1.54 -16.73
N GLY A 84 -3.05 0.93 -16.36
CA GLY A 84 -1.74 1.14 -16.97
C GLY A 84 -0.78 2.05 -16.20
N LEU A 85 -1.07 2.36 -14.93
CA LEU A 85 -0.11 3.08 -14.08
C LEU A 85 1.15 2.25 -13.88
N VAL A 86 2.30 2.91 -13.98
CA VAL A 86 3.61 2.34 -13.71
C VAL A 86 4.31 3.19 -12.67
N VAL A 87 4.79 2.56 -11.60
CA VAL A 87 5.55 3.22 -10.55
C VAL A 87 7.02 3.20 -10.95
N GLN A 88 7.55 4.36 -11.31
CA GLN A 88 8.98 4.53 -11.53
C GLN A 88 9.70 4.81 -10.21
N LEU A 89 10.59 3.91 -9.81
CA LEU A 89 11.45 4.09 -8.64
C LEU A 89 12.79 4.71 -9.03
N GLY A 90 13.43 5.36 -8.07
CA GLY A 90 14.76 5.98 -8.24
C GLY A 90 14.77 7.31 -8.99
N HIS A 91 13.62 7.81 -9.44
CA HIS A 91 13.48 9.13 -10.08
C HIS A 91 12.38 9.95 -9.43
N ARG A 92 12.34 11.25 -9.75
CA ARG A 92 11.24 12.13 -9.34
C ARG A 92 9.92 11.65 -9.97
N PRO A 93 8.78 11.83 -9.29
CA PRO A 93 7.46 11.53 -9.85
C PRO A 93 7.29 12.16 -11.25
N GLY A 94 6.76 11.38 -12.20
CA GLY A 94 6.54 11.81 -13.57
C GLY A 94 7.75 11.71 -14.52
N HIS A 95 8.97 11.48 -14.01
CA HIS A 95 10.14 11.23 -14.85
C HIS A 95 10.29 9.74 -15.18
N ALA A 96 10.43 9.40 -16.45
CA ALA A 96 10.74 8.04 -16.89
C ALA A 96 12.25 7.77 -16.83
N CYS A 97 12.62 6.54 -16.47
CA CYS A 97 14.00 6.06 -16.60
C CYS A 97 14.17 5.37 -17.96
N LEU A 98 15.18 5.74 -18.75
CA LEU A 98 15.46 5.08 -20.04
C LEU A 98 16.18 3.73 -19.87
N GLN A 99 16.85 3.52 -18.74
CA GLN A 99 17.62 2.31 -18.42
C GLN A 99 16.95 1.50 -17.31
N PHE A 100 15.62 1.46 -17.30
CA PHE A 100 14.90 0.82 -16.22
C PHE A 100 15.02 -0.71 -16.26
N LYS A 101 15.01 -1.33 -15.07
CA LYS A 101 14.76 -2.76 -14.91
C LYS A 101 13.31 -2.95 -14.44
N ALA A 102 12.48 -3.59 -15.26
CA ALA A 102 11.11 -3.91 -14.86
C ALA A 102 11.12 -4.92 -13.70
N ALA A 103 10.24 -4.71 -12.71
CA ALA A 103 9.95 -5.71 -11.69
C ALA A 103 9.16 -6.88 -12.29
N HIS A 104 9.02 -7.95 -11.52
CA HIS A 104 8.14 -9.06 -11.91
C HIS A 104 6.69 -8.59 -12.08
N SER A 105 5.93 -9.24 -12.98
CA SER A 105 4.60 -8.79 -13.37
C SER A 105 3.58 -8.86 -12.22
N ASP A 106 3.80 -9.72 -11.23
CA ASP A 106 2.96 -9.88 -10.03
C ASP A 106 3.48 -9.12 -8.79
N PHE A 107 4.38 -8.15 -8.99
CA PHE A 107 5.00 -7.39 -7.89
C PHE A 107 3.94 -6.86 -6.93
N THR A 108 4.04 -7.27 -5.67
CA THR A 108 2.99 -7.11 -4.66
C THR A 108 3.38 -6.08 -3.61
N VAL A 109 2.50 -5.14 -3.30
CA VAL A 109 2.67 -4.15 -2.24
C VAL A 109 1.56 -4.32 -1.21
N ILE A 110 1.95 -4.52 0.05
CA ILE A 110 1.03 -4.62 1.19
C ILE A 110 0.84 -3.21 1.77
N GLU A 111 -0.39 -2.73 1.79
CA GLU A 111 -0.80 -1.40 2.27
C GLU A 111 -1.97 -1.53 3.26
N THR A 112 -2.25 -0.48 4.03
CA THR A 112 -3.34 -0.43 5.02
C THR A 112 -4.72 -0.65 4.43
N ASN A 113 -4.91 -0.41 3.13
CA ASN A 113 -6.18 -0.61 2.41
C ASN A 113 -6.22 -1.94 1.62
N GLY A 114 -5.23 -2.82 1.81
CA GLY A 114 -5.18 -4.14 1.18
C GLY A 114 -3.86 -4.46 0.47
N VAL A 115 -3.90 -5.50 -0.35
CA VAL A 115 -2.76 -6.09 -1.05
C VAL A 115 -2.87 -5.75 -2.54
N HIS A 116 -1.89 -5.02 -3.05
CA HIS A 116 -1.90 -4.47 -4.39
C HIS A 116 -0.92 -5.18 -5.30
N ILE A 117 -1.35 -5.53 -6.50
CA ILE A 117 -0.44 -5.91 -7.58
C ILE A 117 -0.17 -4.67 -8.43
N VAL A 118 1.07 -4.24 -8.49
CA VAL A 118 1.50 -3.01 -9.17
C VAL A 118 2.54 -3.29 -10.25
N ARG A 119 2.66 -2.39 -11.23
CA ARG A 119 3.78 -2.41 -12.18
C ARG A 119 4.85 -1.45 -11.68
N VAL A 120 6.08 -1.96 -11.52
CA VAL A 120 7.19 -1.19 -10.97
C VAL A 120 8.36 -1.24 -11.95
N ASN A 121 9.00 -0.09 -12.14
CA ASN A 121 10.25 0.06 -12.86
C ASN A 121 11.33 0.53 -11.87
N PHE A 122 12.39 -0.25 -11.72
CA PHE A 122 13.57 0.16 -10.98
C PHE A 122 14.48 1.01 -11.86
N CYS A 123 15.06 2.07 -11.31
CA CYS A 123 16.12 2.83 -11.96
C CYS A 123 17.35 1.95 -12.15
N GLY A 124 17.96 2.02 -13.33
CA GLY A 124 19.22 1.34 -13.67
C GLY A 124 20.24 2.27 -14.31
N CYS A 125 20.25 3.56 -13.97
CA CYS A 125 21.08 4.61 -14.57
C CYS A 125 22.60 4.51 -14.25
N GLY A 126 23.20 3.31 -14.29
CA GLY A 126 24.62 3.07 -14.09
C GLY A 126 25.07 2.99 -12.62
N GLU A 127 26.38 3.10 -12.39
CA GLU A 127 27.05 2.80 -11.11
C GLU A 127 26.58 3.66 -9.91
N GLY A 128 25.98 4.82 -10.16
CA GLY A 128 25.40 5.66 -9.10
C GLY A 128 23.97 5.30 -8.69
N ALA A 129 23.32 4.36 -9.40
CA ALA A 129 21.95 3.98 -9.12
C ALA A 129 21.86 3.17 -7.80
N PRO A 130 20.95 3.53 -6.88
CA PRO A 130 20.75 2.75 -5.66
C PRO A 130 20.29 1.33 -5.99
N GLU A 131 20.67 0.36 -5.16
CA GLU A 131 20.18 -1.01 -5.32
C GLU A 131 18.66 -1.08 -5.20
N THR A 132 18.03 -2.11 -5.77
CA THR A 132 16.55 -2.27 -5.81
C THR A 132 15.90 -2.12 -4.43
N ARG A 133 16.49 -2.74 -3.40
CA ARG A 133 16.02 -2.61 -2.00
C ARG A 133 16.09 -1.18 -1.47
N GLN A 134 17.14 -0.43 -1.84
CA GLN A 134 17.31 0.96 -1.41
C GLN A 134 16.29 1.86 -2.11
N GLN A 135 16.03 1.62 -3.40
CA GLN A 135 14.99 2.35 -4.14
C GLN A 135 13.61 2.17 -3.52
N LEU A 136 13.25 0.93 -3.12
CA LEU A 136 12.01 0.65 -2.39
C LEU A 136 11.95 1.39 -1.06
N MET A 137 13.01 1.27 -0.25
CA MET A 137 13.07 1.90 1.07
C MET A 137 12.98 3.43 0.99
N ARG A 138 13.63 4.05 0.00
CA ARG A 138 13.54 5.50 -0.28
C ARG A 138 12.14 5.92 -0.73
N ASN A 139 11.40 5.02 -1.39
CA ASN A 139 9.99 5.20 -1.74
C ASN A 139 9.02 4.88 -0.58
N GLY A 140 9.55 4.56 0.61
CA GLY A 140 8.74 4.20 1.78
C GLY A 140 8.16 2.79 1.73
N TRP A 141 8.72 1.89 0.91
CA TRP A 141 8.31 0.49 0.80
C TRP A 141 9.40 -0.42 1.35
N TRP A 142 9.06 -1.23 2.35
CA TRP A 142 9.96 -2.18 2.96
C TRP A 142 10.02 -3.47 2.15
N PRO A 143 11.19 -3.88 1.64
CA PRO A 143 11.34 -5.05 0.79
C PRO A 143 11.21 -6.35 1.59
N GLY A 144 10.49 -7.34 1.05
CA GLY A 144 10.33 -8.66 1.65
C GLY A 144 11.55 -9.58 1.54
N SER A 145 12.49 -9.24 0.65
CA SER A 145 13.77 -9.94 0.48
C SER A 145 14.88 -8.94 0.13
N VAL A 146 16.13 -9.34 0.37
CA VAL A 146 17.30 -8.49 0.08
C VAL A 146 17.61 -8.46 -1.42
N LYS A 147 17.57 -9.62 -2.07
CA LYS A 147 17.80 -9.79 -3.52
C LYS A 147 16.46 -9.88 -4.23
N ASP A 148 16.36 -9.18 -5.36
CA ASP A 148 15.20 -9.14 -6.27
C ASP A 148 13.83 -9.24 -5.56
N PRO A 149 13.48 -8.26 -4.71
CA PRO A 149 12.21 -8.27 -4.01
C PRO A 149 11.03 -8.32 -4.97
N GLN A 150 10.07 -9.19 -4.69
CA GLN A 150 8.79 -9.30 -5.42
C GLN A 150 7.60 -8.89 -4.56
N THR A 151 7.80 -8.77 -3.25
CA THR A 151 6.79 -8.29 -2.31
C THR A 151 7.41 -7.27 -1.38
N CYS A 152 6.69 -6.20 -1.10
CA CYS A 152 7.06 -5.21 -0.09
C CYS A 152 5.83 -4.80 0.72
N ALA A 153 6.04 -4.16 1.88
CA ALA A 153 4.98 -3.53 2.65
C ALA A 153 5.28 -2.05 2.80
N THR A 154 4.26 -1.20 2.80
CA THR A 154 4.49 0.23 2.96
C THR A 154 4.84 0.58 4.40
N MET A 155 5.58 1.66 4.57
CA MET A 155 5.94 2.18 5.89
C MET A 155 4.67 2.56 6.69
N THR A 156 3.62 3.03 6.02
CA THR A 156 2.32 3.30 6.64
C THR A 156 1.69 2.03 7.21
N CYS A 157 1.66 0.95 6.43
CA CYS A 157 1.21 -0.37 6.88
C CYS A 157 2.00 -0.87 8.09
N LEU A 158 3.33 -0.77 8.07
CA LEU A 158 4.17 -1.22 9.18
C LEU A 158 3.97 -0.39 10.44
N ARG A 159 3.88 0.94 10.32
CA ARG A 159 3.61 1.83 11.46
C ARG A 159 2.23 1.57 12.06
N GLN A 160 1.21 1.33 11.24
CA GLN A 160 -0.13 1.00 11.72
C GLN A 160 -0.13 -0.33 12.46
N TYR A 161 0.41 -1.39 11.84
CA TYR A 161 0.52 -2.70 12.48
C TYR A 161 1.26 -2.61 13.81
N TYR A 162 2.43 -1.95 13.83
CA TYR A 162 3.26 -1.79 15.02
C TYR A 162 2.48 -1.18 16.20
N LYS A 163 1.67 -0.14 15.94
CA LYS A 163 0.82 0.49 16.96
C LYS A 163 -0.33 -0.41 17.40
N LEU A 164 -1.01 -1.06 16.46
CA LEU A 164 -2.12 -1.98 16.78
C LEU A 164 -1.63 -3.19 17.59
N ASN A 165 -0.50 -3.78 17.22
CA ASN A 165 0.08 -4.87 17.97
C ASN A 165 0.44 -4.45 19.40
N ALA A 166 1.00 -3.25 19.59
CA ALA A 166 1.33 -2.73 20.91
C ALA A 166 0.07 -2.45 21.77
N CYS A 167 -1.01 -1.92 21.18
CA CYS A 167 -2.21 -1.53 21.91
C CYS A 167 -3.17 -2.69 22.18
N SER A 168 -3.32 -3.63 21.25
CA SER A 168 -4.37 -4.66 21.31
C SER A 168 -3.86 -6.08 21.04
N LYS A 169 -2.54 -6.29 20.98
CA LYS A 169 -1.91 -7.61 20.74
C LYS A 169 -2.38 -8.32 19.47
N VAL A 170 -2.84 -7.55 18.47
CA VAL A 170 -3.29 -8.09 17.18
C VAL A 170 -2.14 -8.89 16.55
N SER A 171 -2.40 -10.16 16.27
CA SER A 171 -1.41 -11.03 15.63
C SER A 171 -1.16 -10.61 14.19
N VAL A 172 0.00 -10.97 13.65
CA VAL A 172 0.30 -10.77 12.21
C VAL A 172 -0.77 -11.46 11.34
N TYR A 173 -1.27 -12.62 11.78
CA TYR A 173 -2.31 -13.37 11.09
C TYR A 173 -3.61 -12.58 10.99
N GLU A 174 -4.13 -12.07 12.11
CA GLU A 174 -5.39 -11.31 12.13
C GLU A 174 -5.28 -10.02 11.33
N TYR A 175 -4.17 -9.28 11.47
CA TYR A 175 -3.96 -8.06 10.72
C TYR A 175 -3.87 -8.35 9.21
N TYR A 176 -3.06 -9.33 8.80
CA TYR A 176 -2.94 -9.68 7.38
C TYR A 176 -4.26 -10.19 6.80
N ARG A 177 -5.02 -11.01 7.56
CA ARG A 177 -6.36 -11.45 7.15
C ARG A 177 -7.32 -10.28 6.95
N SER A 178 -7.21 -9.22 7.77
CA SER A 178 -7.99 -7.99 7.55
C SER A 178 -7.61 -7.30 6.24
N LEU A 179 -6.32 -7.30 5.87
CA LEU A 179 -5.86 -6.77 4.57
C LEU A 179 -6.35 -7.60 3.39
N GLU A 180 -6.38 -8.94 3.52
CA GLU A 180 -6.96 -9.82 2.50
C GLU A 180 -8.43 -9.47 2.26
N ARG A 181 -9.24 -9.34 3.33
CA ARG A 181 -10.65 -8.94 3.23
C ARG A 181 -10.83 -7.52 2.67
N LEU A 182 -9.95 -6.59 3.04
CA LEU A 182 -9.93 -5.25 2.44
C LEU A 182 -9.60 -5.30 0.94
N THR A 183 -8.86 -6.31 0.48
CA THR A 183 -8.50 -6.52 -0.94
C THR A 183 -9.61 -7.19 -1.73
N ASP A 184 -10.27 -8.18 -1.14
CA ASP A 184 -11.45 -8.82 -1.68
C ASP A 184 -12.25 -9.50 -0.55
N ASP A 185 -13.44 -9.00 -0.27
CA ASP A 185 -14.35 -9.60 0.73
C ASP A 185 -15.29 -10.64 0.08
N THR A 186 -15.26 -10.78 -1.24
CA THR A 186 -16.13 -11.72 -1.99
C THR A 186 -15.49 -13.10 -2.19
N GLY A 187 -14.17 -13.22 -1.98
CA GLY A 187 -13.40 -14.45 -2.22
C GLY A 187 -13.32 -14.85 -3.70
N THR A 188 -13.62 -13.92 -4.62
CA THR A 188 -13.63 -14.16 -6.07
C THR A 188 -12.27 -13.92 -6.72
N ILE A 189 -11.37 -13.22 -6.04
CA ILE A 189 -10.02 -12.91 -6.49
C ILE A 189 -9.02 -13.80 -5.74
N SER A 190 -8.31 -14.64 -6.48
CA SER A 190 -7.19 -15.39 -5.92
C SER A 190 -5.99 -14.46 -5.74
N ILE A 191 -5.64 -14.17 -4.49
CA ILE A 191 -4.40 -13.46 -4.13
C ILE A 191 -3.45 -14.50 -3.56
N VAL A 192 -2.23 -14.58 -4.09
CA VAL A 192 -1.19 -15.44 -3.52
C VAL A 192 -0.91 -14.98 -2.09
N GLU A 193 -1.04 -15.89 -1.12
CA GLU A 193 -0.83 -15.57 0.29
C GLU A 193 0.60 -15.04 0.53
N LYS A 194 0.72 -13.79 1.00
CA LYS A 194 2.01 -13.14 1.35
C LYS A 194 2.21 -13.00 2.86
N ARG A 195 1.38 -13.63 3.70
CA ARG A 195 1.47 -13.53 5.16
C ARG A 195 2.86 -13.86 5.69
N ARG A 196 3.47 -14.94 5.20
CA ARG A 196 4.84 -15.34 5.61
C ARG A 196 5.87 -14.25 5.31
N VAL A 197 5.78 -13.61 4.15
CA VAL A 197 6.65 -12.49 3.77
C VAL A 197 6.39 -11.29 4.68
N PHE A 198 5.11 -10.99 4.96
CA PHE A 198 4.74 -9.92 5.87
C PHE A 198 5.27 -10.14 7.30
N THR A 199 5.20 -11.36 7.83
CA THR A 199 5.82 -11.73 9.12
C THR A 199 7.31 -11.43 9.14
N THR A 200 8.04 -11.77 8.06
CA THR A 200 9.47 -11.47 7.95
C THR A 200 9.73 -9.96 7.95
N ILE A 201 8.96 -9.20 7.17
CA ILE A 201 9.07 -7.73 7.12
C ILE A 201 8.83 -7.12 8.49
N VAL A 202 7.77 -7.53 9.19
CA VAL A 202 7.43 -7.05 10.54
C VAL A 202 8.58 -7.28 11.51
N ARG A 203 9.15 -8.49 11.55
CA ARG A 203 10.30 -8.80 12.42
C ARG A 203 11.51 -7.93 12.14
N GLN A 204 11.82 -7.71 10.86
CA GLN A 204 12.92 -6.82 10.45
C GLN A 204 12.65 -5.38 10.89
N TYR A 205 11.44 -4.88 10.67
CA TYR A 205 11.03 -3.54 11.04
C TYR A 205 11.11 -3.32 12.56
N GLU A 206 10.55 -4.23 13.35
CA GLU A 206 10.60 -4.19 14.80
C GLU A 206 12.05 -4.18 15.32
N HIS A 207 12.91 -5.04 14.77
CA HIS A 207 14.32 -5.06 15.13
C HIS A 207 15.01 -3.71 14.88
N LEU A 208 14.79 -3.08 13.72
CA LEU A 208 15.37 -1.76 13.43
C LEU A 208 14.75 -0.65 14.28
N GLU A 209 13.47 -0.72 14.64
CA GLU A 209 12.85 0.22 15.58
C GLU A 209 13.47 0.11 16.98
N LEU A 210 13.79 -1.10 17.45
CA LEU A 210 14.51 -1.29 18.71
C LEU A 210 15.91 -0.67 18.68
N LEU A 211 16.66 -0.90 17.60
CA LEU A 211 17.98 -0.31 17.41
C LEU A 211 17.92 1.22 17.38
N LYS A 212 16.91 1.80 16.70
CA LYS A 212 16.69 3.24 16.66
C LYS A 212 16.39 3.81 18.05
N ARG A 213 15.53 3.16 18.84
CA ARG A 213 15.21 3.59 20.21
C ARG A 213 16.38 3.48 21.17
N GLY A 214 17.20 2.44 21.01
CA GLY A 214 18.45 2.28 21.75
C GLY A 214 19.57 3.23 21.28
N GLY A 215 19.29 4.20 20.41
CA GLY A 215 20.27 5.16 19.91
C GLY A 215 21.37 4.55 19.04
N ARG A 216 21.24 3.29 18.60
CA ARG A 216 22.33 2.54 17.97
C ARG A 216 22.72 3.02 16.58
N GLY A 217 21.87 3.82 15.93
CA GLY A 217 22.21 4.47 14.67
C GLY A 217 23.26 5.57 14.79
N HIS A 218 23.51 6.09 15.99
CA HIS A 218 24.48 7.17 16.24
C HIS A 218 25.79 6.67 16.87
N VAL A 219 25.91 5.36 17.10
CA VAL A 219 27.11 4.74 17.66
C VAL A 219 27.87 4.07 16.52
N ASN A 220 29.18 4.32 16.41
CA ASN A 220 30.03 3.61 15.45
C ASN A 220 29.93 2.10 15.69
N ASP A 221 29.67 1.34 14.63
CA ASP A 221 29.37 -0.10 14.71
C ASP A 221 28.24 -0.45 15.71
N GLY A 222 27.31 0.48 15.96
CA GLY A 222 26.32 0.38 17.04
C GLY A 222 25.47 -0.89 17.01
N ILE A 223 25.20 -1.45 15.83
CA ILE A 223 24.51 -2.75 15.69
C ILE A 223 25.41 -3.89 16.17
N ARG A 224 26.65 -3.97 15.66
CA ARG A 224 27.62 -5.04 16.00
C ARG A 224 28.04 -4.97 17.47
N MET A 225 28.16 -3.76 18.01
CA MET A 225 28.49 -3.47 19.40
C MET A 225 27.27 -3.54 20.32
N THR A 226 26.13 -4.07 19.87
CA THR A 226 24.96 -4.34 20.73
C THR A 226 25.05 -5.72 21.36
N PRO A 227 25.28 -5.82 22.69
CA PRO A 227 25.25 -7.10 23.38
C PRO A 227 23.87 -7.75 23.30
N ALA A 228 23.83 -9.08 23.34
CA ALA A 228 22.58 -9.81 23.48
C ALA A 228 21.82 -9.34 24.75
N GLY A 229 20.52 -9.09 24.62
CA GLY A 229 19.68 -8.59 25.72
C GLY A 229 19.77 -7.08 25.98
N ALA A 230 20.64 -6.33 25.30
CA ALA A 230 20.75 -4.88 25.47
C ALA A 230 19.60 -4.06 24.85
N LEU A 231 18.67 -4.72 24.15
CA LEU A 231 17.46 -4.12 23.59
C LEU A 231 16.25 -4.91 24.10
N VAL A 232 15.29 -4.21 24.71
CA VAL A 232 14.03 -4.80 25.18
C VAL A 232 12.90 -4.38 24.25
N GLY A 233 12.19 -5.37 23.68
CA GLY A 233 11.01 -5.14 22.84
C GLY A 233 9.70 -5.36 23.59
N VAL A 234 8.70 -4.53 23.31
CA VAL A 234 7.35 -4.58 23.92
C VAL A 234 6.38 -5.51 23.15
N GLY A 235 6.82 -6.08 22.02
CA GLY A 235 6.05 -7.06 21.25
C GLY A 235 6.37 -8.49 21.66
N VAL A 236 5.39 -9.40 21.58
CA VAL A 236 5.53 -10.85 21.85
C VAL A 236 6.48 -11.47 20.81
N LEU A 237 7.76 -11.21 20.95
CA LEU A 237 8.81 -12.00 20.32
C LEU A 237 8.99 -13.23 21.19
N GLY A 238 8.22 -14.27 20.89
CA GLY A 238 8.65 -15.63 21.26
C GLY A 238 10.09 -15.84 20.76
N PRO A 239 10.93 -16.57 21.51
CA PRO A 239 12.36 -16.60 21.28
C PRO A 239 12.65 -17.00 19.83
N ALA A 240 13.28 -16.09 19.09
CA ALA A 240 13.85 -16.39 17.79
C ALA A 240 14.99 -17.39 18.02
N ARG A 241 14.70 -18.69 17.85
CA ARG A 241 15.76 -19.68 17.64
C ARG A 241 16.37 -19.37 16.28
N LEU A 242 17.52 -18.74 16.30
CA LEU A 242 18.46 -18.79 15.19
C LEU A 242 19.04 -20.20 15.19
N GLY A 243 18.62 -21.00 14.22
CA GLY A 243 19.14 -22.32 13.87
C GLY A 243 19.04 -22.47 12.37
#